data_AF-A0A2S5MF69-F1
#
_entry.id   AF-A0A2S5MF69-F1
#
_cell.length_a   1.000
_cell.length_b   1.000
_cell.length_c   1.000
_cell.angle_alpha   90.00
_cell.angle_beta   90.00
_cell.angle_gamma   90.00
#
_symmetry.space_group_name_H-M   'P 1'
#
loop_
_entity.id
_entity.type
_entity.pdbx_description
1 polymer ?
#
loop_
_entity_poly.entity_id
_entity_poly.type
_entity_poly.pdbx_seq_one_letter_code
_entity_poly.pdbx_strand_id
1 'polypeptide(L)'
;KIHTYMGSLDYAADVAAQGMKEATRQAGWPSDPMAWPATAEAHDGPARFALYTLKALSFIELKRGRNETAKEYLDILSRADPQGSVGWKVIEELAQGSV
;
A
#
# COMPACT_ATOMS: atom_id res chain seq x y z
N LYS A 1 1.18 -20.41 18.42
CA LYS A 1 0.08 -19.59 17.84
C LYS A 1 0.53 -18.59 16.77
N ILE A 2 1.85 -18.43 16.53
CA ILE A 2 2.39 -17.41 15.61
C ILE A 2 2.44 -17.89 14.14
N HIS A 3 2.66 -19.19 13.89
CA HIS A 3 2.78 -19.72 12.51
C HIS A 3 1.50 -19.56 11.67
N THR A 4 0.31 -19.80 12.24
CA THR A 4 -0.96 -19.62 11.53
C THR A 4 -1.23 -18.15 11.20
N TYR A 5 -0.83 -17.24 12.09
CA TYR A 5 -0.97 -15.80 11.86
C TYR A 5 -0.05 -15.31 10.74
N MET A 6 1.23 -15.73 10.75
CA MET A 6 2.17 -15.39 9.68
C MET A 6 1.76 -16.00 8.33
N GLY A 7 1.32 -17.25 8.30
CA GLY A 7 0.81 -17.87 7.06
C GLY A 7 -0.42 -17.14 6.48
N SER A 8 -1.28 -16.60 7.35
CA SER A 8 -2.40 -15.75 6.92
C SER A 8 -1.93 -14.39 6.39
N LEU A 9 -0.86 -13.82 6.95
CA LEU A 9 -0.27 -12.59 6.44
C LEU A 9 0.36 -12.84 5.08
N ASP A 10 1.16 -13.91 4.91
CA ASP A 10 1.78 -14.38 3.66
C ASP A 10 0.78 -14.41 2.50
N TYR A 11 -0.31 -15.14 2.70
CA TYR A 11 -1.41 -15.17 1.74
C TYR A 11 -2.04 -13.79 1.48
N ALA A 12 -2.21 -12.96 2.52
CA ALA A 12 -2.81 -11.64 2.36
C ALA A 12 -1.99 -10.70 1.47
N ALA A 13 -0.65 -10.65 1.59
CA ALA A 13 0.12 -9.81 0.66
C ALA A 13 0.17 -10.39 -0.74
N ASP A 14 0.15 -11.71 -0.94
CA ASP A 14 0.09 -12.28 -2.27
C ASP A 14 -1.19 -11.85 -2.99
N VAL A 15 -2.34 -11.96 -2.32
CA VAL A 15 -3.63 -11.51 -2.84
C VAL A 15 -3.63 -9.99 -3.07
N ALA A 16 -3.13 -9.20 -2.12
CA ALA A 16 -3.05 -7.74 -2.27
C ALA A 16 -2.12 -7.33 -3.42
N ALA A 17 -0.99 -8.02 -3.63
CA ALA A 17 -0.09 -7.74 -4.75
C ALA A 17 -0.76 -8.03 -6.10
N GLN A 18 -1.57 -9.07 -6.21
CA GLN A 18 -2.37 -9.33 -7.42
C GLN A 18 -3.45 -8.25 -7.64
N GLY A 19 -4.14 -7.86 -6.57
CA GLY A 19 -5.11 -6.77 -6.60
C GLY A 19 -4.48 -5.44 -7.05
N MET A 20 -3.27 -5.14 -6.58
CA MET A 20 -2.51 -3.95 -6.98
C MET A 20 -2.21 -3.97 -8.47
N LYS A 21 -1.69 -5.09 -9.00
CA LYS A 21 -1.39 -5.23 -10.44
C LYS A 21 -2.61 -4.96 -11.31
N GLU A 22 -3.75 -5.53 -10.95
CA GLU A 22 -4.97 -5.37 -11.73
C GLU A 22 -5.53 -3.94 -11.63
N ALA A 23 -5.49 -3.34 -10.44
CA ALA A 23 -5.95 -1.97 -10.24
C ALA A 23 -5.08 -0.94 -10.98
N THR A 24 -3.75 -1.11 -10.93
CA THR A 24 -2.78 -0.33 -11.70
C THR A 24 -3.03 -0.47 -13.20
N ARG A 25 -3.27 -1.69 -13.69
CA ARG A 25 -3.61 -1.95 -15.09
C ARG A 25 -4.90 -1.23 -15.50
N GLN A 26 -5.96 -1.32 -14.70
CA GLN A 26 -7.23 -0.65 -14.96
C GLN A 26 -7.14 0.88 -14.85
N ALA A 27 -6.23 1.41 -14.03
CA ALA A 27 -5.94 2.83 -13.92
C ALA A 27 -5.07 3.38 -15.08
N GLY A 28 -4.53 2.51 -15.95
CA GLY A 28 -3.57 2.89 -16.98
C GLY A 28 -2.23 3.35 -16.41
N TRP A 29 -1.90 2.96 -15.18
CA TRP A 29 -0.67 3.34 -14.50
C TRP A 29 0.48 2.37 -14.81
N PRO A 30 1.75 2.81 -14.67
CA PRO A 30 2.89 1.92 -14.77
C PRO A 30 2.82 0.80 -13.73
N SER A 31 3.23 -0.40 -14.11
CA SER A 31 3.32 -1.55 -13.18
C SER A 31 4.30 -1.30 -12.04
N ASP A 32 5.30 -0.44 -12.26
CA ASP A 32 6.21 0.05 -11.23
C ASP A 32 5.55 1.18 -10.43
N PRO A 33 5.26 0.97 -9.12
CA PRO A 33 4.67 1.99 -8.26
C PRO A 33 5.51 3.25 -8.12
N MET A 34 6.83 3.18 -8.33
CA MET A 34 7.71 4.34 -8.25
C MET A 34 7.41 5.38 -9.34
N ALA A 35 6.83 4.93 -10.46
CA ALA A 35 6.48 5.75 -11.61
C ALA A 35 4.99 6.19 -11.63
N TRP A 36 4.24 5.95 -10.55
CA TRP A 36 2.85 6.40 -10.47
C TRP A 36 2.75 7.94 -10.48
N PRO A 37 1.75 8.51 -11.17
CA PRO A 37 1.56 9.94 -11.20
C PRO A 37 1.15 10.45 -9.81
N ALA A 38 1.57 11.67 -9.47
CA ALA A 38 1.03 12.39 -8.33
C ALA A 38 -0.43 12.74 -8.64
N THR A 39 -1.37 12.02 -8.04
CA THR A 39 -2.80 12.32 -8.21
C THR A 39 -3.27 13.25 -7.11
N ALA A 40 -3.57 14.50 -7.48
CA ALA A 40 -4.23 15.45 -6.57
C ALA A 40 -5.68 15.02 -6.26
N GLU A 41 -6.25 14.19 -7.13
CA GLU A 41 -7.67 13.84 -7.16
C GLU A 41 -7.81 12.38 -7.61
N ALA A 42 -7.43 11.42 -6.77
CA ALA A 42 -7.88 10.04 -6.94
C ALA A 42 -9.39 9.96 -6.60
N HIS A 43 -10.22 10.67 -7.37
CA HIS A 43 -11.66 10.50 -7.34
C HIS A 43 -11.98 9.07 -7.79
N ASP A 44 -13.05 8.51 -7.20
CA ASP A 44 -13.42 7.10 -7.23
C ASP A 44 -13.01 6.31 -8.48
N GLY A 45 -12.43 5.12 -8.29
CA GLY A 45 -12.06 4.24 -9.40
C GLY A 45 -10.79 3.41 -9.16
N PRO A 46 -10.24 2.82 -10.24
CA PRO A 46 -9.09 1.92 -10.16
C PRO A 46 -7.83 2.52 -9.54
N ALA A 47 -7.56 3.81 -9.79
CA ALA A 47 -6.43 4.54 -9.19
C ALA A 47 -6.53 4.59 -7.66
N ARG A 48 -7.72 4.93 -7.13
CA ARG A 48 -7.98 4.94 -5.70
C ARG A 48 -7.83 3.54 -5.11
N PHE A 49 -8.29 2.50 -5.82
CA PHE A 49 -8.11 1.11 -5.39
C PHE A 49 -6.63 0.70 -5.35
N ALA A 50 -5.81 1.11 -6.33
CA ALA A 50 -4.38 0.85 -6.33
C ALA A 50 -3.69 1.47 -5.10
N LEU A 51 -4.02 2.72 -4.77
CA LEU A 51 -3.51 3.40 -3.56
C LEU A 51 -3.99 2.73 -2.26
N TYR A 52 -5.26 2.33 -2.16
CA TYR A 52 -5.76 1.55 -1.01
C TYR A 52 -5.04 0.22 -0.85
N THR A 53 -4.77 -0.45 -1.96
CA THR A 53 -4.09 -1.74 -1.95
C THR A 53 -2.64 -1.59 -1.52
N LEU A 54 -1.95 -0.56 -2.01
CA LEU A 54 -0.58 -0.25 -1.58
C LEU A 54 -0.54 0.10 -0.08
N LYS A 55 -1.53 0.85 0.45
CA LYS A 55 -1.68 1.09 1.89
C LYS A 55 -1.85 -0.21 2.68
N ALA A 56 -2.68 -1.13 2.19
CA ALA A 56 -2.87 -2.42 2.83
C ALA A 56 -1.58 -3.25 2.83
N LEU A 57 -0.82 -3.24 1.72
CA LEU A 57 0.49 -3.87 1.62
C LEU A 57 1.47 -3.26 2.64
N SER A 58 1.54 -1.93 2.79
CA SER A 58 2.37 -1.28 3.82
C SER A 58 2.05 -1.83 5.21
N PHE A 59 0.76 -1.92 5.56
CA PHE A 59 0.35 -2.46 6.85
C PHE A 59 0.69 -3.95 7.03
N ILE A 60 0.49 -4.78 6.00
CA ILE A 60 0.82 -6.20 6.06
C ILE A 60 2.33 -6.40 6.24
N GLU A 61 3.16 -5.66 5.50
CA GLU A 61 4.62 -5.75 5.61
C GLU A 61 5.11 -5.28 6.99
N LEU A 62 4.50 -4.24 7.60
CA LEU A 62 4.75 -3.89 9.00
C LEU A 62 4.43 -5.04 9.96
N LYS A 63 3.28 -5.72 9.78
CA LYS A 63 2.90 -6.85 10.63
C LYS A 63 3.78 -8.08 10.44
N ARG A 64 4.45 -8.21 9.28
CA ARG A 64 5.48 -9.21 9.02
C ARG A 64 6.87 -8.83 9.52
N GLY A 65 7.04 -7.63 10.10
CA GLY A 65 8.33 -7.11 10.56
C GLY A 65 9.23 -6.58 9.43
N ARG A 66 8.72 -6.44 8.21
CA ARG A 66 9.44 -5.93 7.03
C ARG A 66 9.29 -4.41 6.94
N ASN A 67 9.88 -3.73 7.93
CA ASN A 67 9.74 -2.28 8.11
C ASN A 67 10.29 -1.47 6.93
N GLU A 68 11.36 -1.93 6.28
CA GLU A 68 11.95 -1.25 5.11
C GLU A 68 10.98 -1.26 3.93
N THR A 69 10.45 -2.43 3.56
CA THR A 69 9.45 -2.56 2.49
C THR A 69 8.18 -1.76 2.78
N ALA A 70 7.73 -1.75 4.04
CA ALA A 70 6.59 -0.92 4.42
C ALA A 70 6.86 0.58 4.23
N LYS A 71 8.07 1.05 4.57
CA LYS A 71 8.50 2.43 4.36
C LYS A 71 8.58 2.77 2.87
N GLU A 72 9.14 1.90 2.03
CA GLU A 72 9.17 2.11 0.58
C GLU A 72 7.76 2.32 0.00
N TYR A 73 6.79 1.52 0.43
CA TYR A 73 5.39 1.69 0.01
C TYR A 73 4.77 2.99 0.54
N LEU A 74 5.11 3.42 1.75
CA LEU A 74 4.67 4.70 2.30
C LEU A 74 5.30 5.89 1.55
N ASP A 75 6.56 5.78 1.11
CA ASP A 75 7.25 6.79 0.29
C ASP A 75 6.65 6.91 -1.12
N ILE A 76 6.10 5.82 -1.66
CA ILE A 76 5.30 5.87 -2.89
C ILE A 76 3.97 6.57 -2.62
N LEU A 77 3.26 6.19 -1.55
CA LEU A 77 1.98 6.80 -1.19
C LEU A 77 2.10 8.30 -0.91
N SER A 78 3.18 8.76 -0.30
CA SER A 78 3.41 10.18 -0.03
C SER A 78 3.59 11.02 -1.30
N ARG A 79 4.13 10.43 -2.37
CA ARG A 79 4.26 11.08 -3.68
C ARG A 79 2.99 10.97 -4.52
N ALA A 80 2.36 9.79 -4.53
CA ALA A 80 1.19 9.50 -5.36
C ALA A 80 -0.12 10.09 -4.78
N ASP A 81 -0.22 10.19 -3.45
CA ASP A 81 -1.34 10.76 -2.70
C ASP A 81 -0.83 11.72 -1.59
N PRO A 82 -0.29 12.90 -1.96
CA PRO A 82 0.29 13.84 -0.98
C PRO A 82 -0.74 14.36 0.04
N GLN A 83 -2.01 14.41 -0.35
CA GLN A 83 -3.11 14.85 0.53
C GLN A 83 -3.47 13.78 1.57
N GLY A 84 -3.09 12.52 1.34
CA GLY A 84 -3.47 11.39 2.21
C GLY A 84 -4.94 11.01 2.07
N SER A 85 -5.52 11.17 0.87
CA SER A 85 -6.92 10.85 0.55
C SER A 85 -7.31 9.40 0.85
N VAL A 86 -6.36 8.45 0.83
CA VAL A 86 -6.61 7.05 1.23
C VAL A 86 -6.26 6.74 2.68
N GLY A 87 -5.80 7.73 3.46
CA GLY A 87 -5.52 7.62 4.89
C GLY A 87 -4.28 6.80 5.22
N TRP A 88 -3.21 6.90 4.42
CA TRP A 88 -1.97 6.15 4.64
C TRP A 88 -1.11 6.68 5.80
N LYS A 89 -1.30 7.94 6.20
CA LYS A 89 -0.57 8.59 7.31
C LYS A 89 -0.68 7.85 8.65
N VAL A 90 -1.82 7.22 8.93
CA VAL A 90 -1.99 6.39 10.13
C VAL A 90 -1.03 5.18 10.14
N ILE A 91 -0.73 4.62 8.97
CA ILE A 91 0.20 3.49 8.86
C ILE A 91 1.64 3.97 9.04
N GLU A 92 1.96 5.20 8.58
CA GLU A 92 3.23 5.86 8.84
C GLU A 92 3.45 6.10 10.34
N GLU A 93 2.45 6.63 11.06
CA GLU A 93 2.50 6.80 12.51
C GLU A 93 2.74 5.46 13.25
N LEU A 94 2.07 4.38 12.80
CA LEU A 94 2.29 3.03 13.32
C LEU A 94 3.72 2.54 13.05
N ALA A 95 4.28 2.84 11.88
CA ALA A 95 5.65 2.46 11.51
C ALA A 95 6.71 3.21 12.35
N GLN A 96 6.39 4.41 12.81
CA GLN A 96 7.24 5.23 13.68
C GLN A 96 7.12 4.87 15.16
N GLY A 97 6.17 3.99 15.53
CA GLY A 97 5.96 3.57 16.92
C GLY A 97 5.29 4.63 17.79
N SER A 98 4.57 5.57 17.19
CA SER A 98 3.89 6.68 17.90
C SER A 98 2.47 6.34 18.40
N VAL A 99 2.14 5.04 18.59
CA VAL A 99 0.82 4.57 19.06
C VAL A 99 0.97 3.52 20.15
#